data_AF-A0A8T4NIN9-F1
#
_entry.id   AF-A0A8T4NIN9-F1
#
_cell.length_a   1.000
_cell.length_b   1.000
_cell.length_c   1.000
_cell.angle_alpha   90.00
_cell.angle_beta   90.00
_cell.angle_gamma   90.00
#
_symmetry.space_group_name_H-M   'P 1'
#
loop_
_entity.id
_entity.type
_entity.pdbx_description
1 polymer ?
#
loop_
_entity_poly.entity_id
_entity_poly.type
_entity_poly.pdbx_seq_one_letter_code
_entity_poly.pdbx_strand_id
1 'polypeptide(L)'
;MVNYTAEDGLNVLNYLGITRITDKEKAVFREKWNNLYQSKKQDIIGTVWTLYAEVLPFICGEGDRGSFVVAQMRDSDFGRRLETTGLDRKLGEGILLEQILKE
;
A
#
# COMPACT_ATOMS: atom_id res chain seq x y z
N MET A 1 15.42 -10.24 8.15
CA MET A 1 14.18 -9.75 7.51
C MET A 1 13.56 -8.74 8.46
N VAL A 2 13.43 -7.49 8.04
CA VAL A 2 12.63 -6.50 8.78
C VAL A 2 11.18 -6.96 8.69
N ASN A 3 10.46 -7.00 9.81
CA ASN A 3 9.06 -7.41 9.86
C ASN A 3 8.20 -6.15 9.93
N TYR A 4 7.67 -5.73 8.78
CA TYR A 4 6.83 -4.54 8.70
C TYR A 4 5.41 -4.80 9.23
N THR A 5 4.85 -3.76 9.84
CA THR A 5 3.49 -3.73 10.38
C THR A 5 2.52 -3.08 9.41
N ALA A 6 1.22 -3.24 9.68
CA ALA A 6 0.19 -2.54 8.91
C ALA A 6 0.33 -1.02 8.98
N GLU A 7 0.82 -0.46 10.09
CA GLU A 7 1.06 0.97 10.22
C GLU A 7 2.21 1.44 9.33
N ASP A 8 3.26 0.63 9.17
CA ASP A 8 4.34 0.93 8.21
C ASP A 8 3.80 1.00 6.79
N GLY A 9 2.88 0.09 6.43
CA GLY A 9 2.18 0.14 5.14
C GLY A 9 1.30 1.37 4.96
N LEU A 10 0.59 1.79 6.00
CA LEU A 10 -0.21 3.04 5.97
C LEU A 10 0.70 4.27 5.88
N ASN A 11 1.86 4.25 6.53
CA ASN A 11 2.85 5.31 6.43
C ASN A 11 3.46 5.40 5.03
N VAL A 12 3.66 4.26 4.34
CA VAL A 12 4.03 4.25 2.92
C VAL A 12 2.97 4.94 2.07
N LEU A 13 1.68 4.63 2.26
CA LEU A 13 0.62 5.33 1.52
C LEU A 13 0.64 6.84 1.77
N ASN A 14 0.83 7.25 3.03
CA ASN A 14 0.95 8.66 3.38
C ASN A 14 2.17 9.32 2.71
N TYR A 15 3.32 8.65 2.71
CA TYR A 15 4.54 9.11 2.04
C TYR A 15 4.36 9.29 0.54
N LEU A 16 3.61 8.38 -0.10
CA LEU A 16 3.23 8.50 -1.51
C LEU A 16 2.21 9.63 -1.76
N GLY A 17 1.71 10.30 -0.71
CA GLY A 17 0.68 11.33 -0.78
C GLY A 17 -0.74 10.79 -0.93
N ILE A 18 -0.95 9.50 -0.65
CA ILE A 18 -2.25 8.82 -0.63
C ILE A 18 -2.83 8.95 0.78
N THR A 19 -3.41 10.11 1.06
CA THR A 19 -3.92 10.46 2.40
C THR A 19 -5.42 10.23 2.57
N ARG A 20 -6.14 10.10 1.46
CA ARG A 20 -7.61 9.93 1.44
C ARG A 20 -8.03 8.48 1.57
N ILE A 21 -7.54 7.79 2.61
CA ILE A 21 -7.98 6.44 2.99
C ILE A 21 -9.01 6.57 4.13
N THR A 22 -10.20 6.01 3.94
CA THR A 22 -11.26 6.04 4.96
C THR A 22 -10.93 5.17 6.17
N ASP A 23 -11.57 5.41 7.32
CA ASP A 23 -11.33 4.58 8.53
C ASP A 23 -11.75 3.12 8.35
N LYS A 24 -12.80 2.88 7.56
CA LYS A 24 -13.22 1.53 7.14
C LYS A 24 -12.09 0.85 6.34
N GLU A 25 -11.50 1.54 5.38
CA GLU A 25 -10.39 1.01 4.60
C GLU A 25 -9.14 0.76 5.46
N LYS A 26 -8.81 1.66 6.41
CA LYS A 26 -7.71 1.42 7.35
C LYS A 26 -7.94 0.18 8.20
N ALA A 27 -9.18 -0.06 8.65
CA ALA A 27 -9.51 -1.25 9.42
C ALA A 27 -9.31 -2.53 8.59
N VAL A 28 -9.81 -2.55 7.34
CA VAL A 28 -9.62 -3.68 6.41
C VAL A 28 -8.13 -3.87 6.08
N PHE A 29 -7.39 -2.79 5.87
CA PHE A 29 -5.95 -2.83 5.60
C PHE A 29 -5.19 -3.55 6.72
N ARG A 30 -5.48 -3.19 7.98
CA ARG A 30 -4.89 -3.83 9.17
C ARG A 30 -5.28 -5.29 9.30
N GLU A 31 -6.56 -5.61 9.08
CA GLU A 31 -7.09 -6.97 9.16
C GLU A 31 -6.42 -7.90 8.12
N LYS A 32 -6.22 -7.41 6.90
CA LYS A 32 -5.67 -8.22 5.79
C LYS A 32 -4.14 -8.22 5.72
N TRP A 33 -3.45 -7.34 6.44
CA TRP A 33 -1.99 -7.19 6.41
C TRP A 33 -1.24 -8.51 6.57
N ASN A 34 -1.44 -9.18 7.71
CA ASN A 34 -0.69 -10.40 8.04
C ASN A 34 -0.92 -11.50 7.00
N ASN A 35 -2.15 -11.63 6.50
CA ASN A 35 -2.48 -12.64 5.50
C ASN A 35 -1.75 -12.41 4.16
N LEU A 36 -1.43 -11.17 3.79
CA LEU A 36 -0.74 -10.86 2.55
C LEU A 36 0.78 -10.81 2.76
N TYR A 37 1.23 -10.03 3.74
CA TYR A 37 2.65 -9.82 4.02
C TYR A 37 3.36 -11.11 4.43
N GLN A 38 2.79 -11.86 5.38
CA GLN A 38 3.44 -13.04 5.95
C GLN A 38 3.22 -14.29 5.08
N SER A 39 2.01 -14.49 4.55
CA SER A 39 1.70 -15.72 3.79
C SER A 39 2.26 -15.72 2.38
N LYS A 40 2.30 -14.57 1.70
CA LYS A 40 2.78 -14.49 0.31
C LYS A 40 4.27 -14.13 0.19
N LYS A 41 4.96 -13.88 1.31
CA LYS A 41 6.35 -13.38 1.34
C LYS A 41 6.58 -12.17 0.40
N GLN A 42 5.56 -11.32 0.27
CA GLN A 42 5.68 -10.08 -0.50
C GLN A 42 6.55 -9.08 0.27
N ASP A 43 7.27 -8.23 -0.44
CA ASP A 43 7.87 -7.05 0.16
C ASP A 43 6.79 -6.05 0.62
N ILE A 44 7.20 -5.02 1.34
CA ILE A 44 6.29 -4.01 1.87
C ILE A 44 5.55 -3.26 0.76
N ILE A 45 6.21 -2.94 -0.35
CA ILE A 45 5.63 -2.16 -1.45
C ILE A 45 4.57 -2.99 -2.16
N GLY A 46 4.87 -4.23 -2.53
CA GLY A 46 3.94 -5.17 -3.13
C GLY A 46 2.74 -5.46 -2.24
N THR A 47 2.95 -5.56 -0.92
CA THR A 47 1.85 -5.74 0.05
C THR A 47 0.95 -4.52 0.11
N VAL A 48 1.53 -3.32 0.21
CA VAL A 48 0.77 -2.05 0.26
C VAL A 48 0.00 -1.86 -1.04
N TRP A 49 0.63 -2.10 -2.19
CA TRP A 49 0.01 -2.04 -3.50
C TRP A 49 -1.16 -3.00 -3.60
N THR A 50 -0.96 -4.28 -3.28
CA THR A 50 -2.02 -5.31 -3.31
C THR A 50 -3.21 -4.86 -2.46
N LEU A 51 -2.96 -4.39 -1.23
CA LEU A 51 -4.02 -3.91 -0.35
C LEU A 51 -4.75 -2.71 -0.94
N TYR A 52 -4.00 -1.69 -1.34
CA TYR A 52 -4.56 -0.41 -1.78
C TYR A 52 -5.31 -0.50 -3.11
N ALA A 53 -4.72 -1.17 -4.10
CA ALA A 53 -5.21 -1.23 -5.47
C ALA A 53 -6.11 -2.44 -5.73
N GLU A 54 -5.87 -3.60 -5.10
CA GLU A 54 -6.62 -4.83 -5.41
C GLU A 54 -7.60 -5.27 -4.33
N VAL A 55 -7.38 -4.95 -3.05
CA VAL A 55 -8.24 -5.45 -1.97
C VAL A 55 -9.28 -4.42 -1.57
N LEU A 56 -8.85 -3.21 -1.22
CA LEU A 56 -9.74 -2.16 -0.72
C LEU A 56 -10.87 -1.80 -1.70
N PRO A 57 -10.65 -1.67 -3.03
CA PRO A 57 -11.73 -1.32 -3.95
C PRO A 57 -12.87 -2.35 -3.99
N PHE A 58 -12.59 -3.62 -3.76
CA PHE A 58 -13.58 -4.69 -3.81
C PHE A 58 -14.25 -4.94 -2.46
N ILE A 59 -13.54 -4.75 -1.34
CA ILE A 59 -14.11 -4.92 0.00
C ILE A 59 -14.88 -3.67 0.45
N CYS A 60 -14.34 -2.48 0.16
CA CYS A 60 -14.90 -1.22 0.63
C CYS A 60 -15.75 -0.51 -0.43
N GLY A 61 -15.59 -0.84 -1.72
CA GLY A 61 -16.47 -0.39 -2.79
C GLY A 61 -17.76 -1.19 -2.88
N GLU A 62 -18.55 -0.92 -3.92
CA GLU A 62 -19.87 -1.55 -4.11
C GLU A 62 -19.80 -2.95 -4.77
N GLY A 63 -18.58 -3.44 -5.08
CA GLY A 63 -18.35 -4.80 -5.59
C GLY A 63 -18.79 -5.02 -7.04
N ASP A 64 -19.03 -3.94 -7.78
CA ASP A 64 -19.54 -3.93 -9.15
C ASP A 64 -18.47 -3.51 -10.17
N ARG A 65 -18.89 -3.10 -11.37
CA ARG A 65 -17.97 -2.54 -12.40
C ARG A 65 -17.21 -1.30 -11.90
N GLY A 66 -17.75 -0.56 -10.94
CA GLY A 66 -17.07 0.57 -10.29
C GLY A 66 -15.82 0.15 -9.53
N SER A 67 -15.84 -0.98 -8.83
CA SER A 67 -14.67 -1.50 -8.08
C SER A 67 -13.48 -1.81 -9.00
N PHE A 68 -13.73 -2.33 -10.22
CA PHE A 68 -12.66 -2.58 -11.20
C PHE A 68 -12.03 -1.29 -11.73
N VAL A 69 -12.86 -0.28 -12.04
CA VAL A 69 -12.35 1.03 -12.51
C VAL A 69 -11.54 1.70 -11.40
N VAL A 70 -12.02 1.65 -10.15
CA VAL A 70 -11.29 2.19 -9.00
C VAL A 70 -9.96 1.44 -8.80
N ALA A 71 -9.94 0.12 -8.93
CA ALA A 71 -8.71 -0.67 -8.83
C ALA A 71 -7.66 -0.24 -9.86
N GLN A 72 -8.06 -0.09 -11.14
CA GLN A 72 -7.15 0.37 -12.21
C GLN A 72 -6.66 1.79 -11.97
N MET A 73 -7.52 2.70 -11.50
CA MET A 73 -7.13 4.07 -11.14
C MET A 73 -6.12 4.09 -10.00
N ARG A 74 -6.33 3.27 -8.96
CA ARG A 74 -5.42 3.17 -7.81
C ARG A 74 -4.09 2.52 -8.17
N ASP A 75 -4.10 1.51 -9.02
CA ASP A 75 -2.89 0.88 -9.56
C ASP A 75 -2.01 1.91 -10.30
N SER A 76 -2.62 2.64 -11.25
CA SER A 76 -1.93 3.68 -12.01
C SER A 76 -1.42 4.82 -11.13
N ASP A 77 -2.23 5.30 -10.17
CA ASP A 77 -1.83 6.39 -9.26
C ASP A 77 -0.70 5.94 -8.31
N PHE A 78 -0.77 4.70 -7.80
CA PHE A 78 0.27 4.14 -6.95
C PHE A 78 1.60 4.03 -7.70
N GLY A 79 1.61 3.45 -8.90
CA GLY A 79 2.82 3.32 -9.73
C GLY A 79 3.48 4.67 -10.01
N ARG A 80 2.68 5.66 -10.47
CA ARG A 80 3.17 7.02 -10.73
C ARG A 80 3.80 7.67 -9.48
N ARG A 81 3.20 7.52 -8.31
CA ARG A 81 3.71 8.08 -7.04
C ARG A 81 4.96 7.36 -6.57
N LEU A 82 5.01 6.04 -6.74
CA LEU A 82 6.17 5.23 -6.40
C LEU A 82 7.39 5.65 -7.24
N GLU A 83 7.19 5.85 -8.54
CA GLU A 83 8.22 6.37 -9.45
C GLU A 83 8.66 7.79 -9.06
N THR A 84 7.70 8.68 -8.80
CA THR A 84 7.97 10.09 -8.47
C THR A 84 8.77 10.23 -7.17
N THR A 85 8.45 9.42 -6.16
CA THR A 85 9.13 9.47 -4.85
C THR A 85 10.44 8.68 -4.84
N GLY A 86 10.61 7.73 -5.76
CA GLY A 86 11.75 6.82 -5.80
C GLY A 86 11.83 5.89 -4.59
N LEU A 87 10.71 5.69 -3.87
CA LEU A 87 10.67 4.91 -2.63
C LEU A 87 11.20 3.48 -2.83
N ASP A 88 10.75 2.81 -3.90
CA ASP A 88 11.16 1.43 -4.19
C ASP A 88 12.68 1.32 -4.42
N ARG A 89 13.25 2.30 -5.16
CA ARG A 89 14.69 2.39 -5.36
C ARG A 89 15.45 2.60 -4.05
N LYS A 90 14.99 3.54 -3.19
CA LYS A 90 15.62 3.80 -1.88
C LYS A 90 15.63 2.55 -0.98
N LEU A 91 14.53 1.79 -0.97
CA LEU A 91 14.45 0.52 -0.24
C LEU A 91 15.37 -0.54 -0.85
N GLY A 92 15.45 -0.63 -2.18
CA GLY A 92 16.37 -1.52 -2.90
C GLY A 92 17.85 -1.21 -2.67
N GLU A 93 18.20 0.05 -2.41
CA GLU A 93 19.54 0.50 -2.01
C GLU A 93 19.87 0.18 -0.53
N GLY A 94 18.92 -0.40 0.22
CA GLY A 94 19.10 -0.83 1.61
C GLY A 94 18.85 0.28 2.64
N ILE A 95 18.29 1.43 2.24
CA ILE A 95 17.88 2.49 3.16
C ILE A 95 16.66 2.00 3.94
N LEU A 96 16.68 2.16 5.27
CA LEU A 96 15.57 1.71 6.10
C LEU A 96 14.35 2.61 5.89
N LEU A 97 13.16 1.99 5.85
CA LEU A 97 11.90 2.72 5.69
C LEU A 97 11.76 3.87 6.69
N GLU A 98 12.08 3.65 7.96
CA GLU A 98 12.01 4.70 9.00
C GLU A 98 12.91 5.91 8.72
N GLN A 99 14.02 5.72 7.99
CA GLN A 99 14.90 6.82 7.60
C GLN A 99 14.26 7.60 6.46
N ILE A 100 13.71 6.90 5.46
CA ILE A 100 13.04 7.50 4.30
C ILE A 100 11.82 8.32 4.72
N LEU A 101 11.04 7.81 5.69
CA LEU A 101 9.82 8.48 6.17
C LEU A 101 10.07 9.72 7.05
N LYS A 102 11.33 9.97 7.45
CA LYS A 102 11.72 11.14 8.26
C LYS A 102 12.33 12.27 7.44
N GLU A 103 12.62 12.04 6.15
CA GLU A 103 13.05 13.06 5.19
C GLU A 103 11.89 13.97 4.79
#